data_AF-A0A3M6KG78-F1
#
_entry.id   AF-A0A3M6KG78-F1
#
_cell.length_a   1.000
_cell.length_b   1.000
_cell.length_c   1.000
_cell.angle_alpha   90.00
_cell.angle_beta   90.00
_cell.angle_gamma   90.00
#
_symmetry.space_group_name_H-M   'P 1'
#
loop_
_entity.id
_entity.type
_entity.pdbx_description
1 polymer ?
#
loop_
_entity_poly.entity_id
_entity_poly.type
_entity_poly.pdbx_seq_one_letter_code
_entity_poly.pdbx_strand_id
1 'polypeptide(L)' 'NIILDCDFGVIKNPKILQQKLLNIAGVIEVGIFTRKPDIIYKAKENGKFDVLT' A
#
# COMPACT_ATOMS: atom_id res chain seq x y z
N ASN A 1 -19.69 0.90 2.79
CA ASN A 1 -18.70 1.92 2.38
C ASN A 1 -18.44 1.80 0.89
N ILE A 2 -18.01 2.89 0.24
CA ILE A 2 -17.65 2.93 -1.18
C ILE A 2 -16.11 2.92 -1.27
N ILE A 3 -15.57 2.32 -2.32
CA ILE A 3 -14.12 2.33 -2.62
C ILE A 3 -13.89 3.29 -3.77
N LEU A 4 -12.89 4.16 -3.63
CA LEU A 4 -12.44 5.08 -4.67
C LEU A 4 -11.05 4.65 -5.14
N ASP A 5 -10.94 4.30 -6.42
CA ASP A 5 -9.65 4.09 -7.06
C ASP A 5 -9.08 5.44 -7.49
N CYS A 6 -7.97 5.83 -6.86
CA CYS A 6 -7.37 7.15 -7.03
C CYS A 6 -5.95 7.02 -7.57
N ASP A 7 -5.67 7.66 -8.71
CA ASP A 7 -4.32 7.79 -9.25
C ASP A 7 -3.61 9.02 -8.63
N PHE A 8 -2.51 8.77 -7.93
CA PHE A 8 -1.63 9.80 -7.38
C PHE A 8 -0.28 9.89 -8.13
N GLY A 9 -0.11 9.13 -9.22
CA GLY A 9 1.16 8.90 -9.87
C GLY A 9 2.17 8.22 -8.93
N VAL A 10 3.45 8.55 -9.06
CA VAL A 10 4.50 8.03 -8.17
C VAL A 10 4.38 8.67 -6.79
N ILE A 11 3.95 7.89 -5.80
CA ILE A 11 3.86 8.32 -4.40
C ILE A 11 5.26 8.34 -3.77
N LYS A 12 5.89 9.52 -3.68
CA LYS A 12 7.24 9.69 -3.10
C LYS A 12 7.29 9.48 -1.58
N ASN A 13 6.20 9.77 -0.87
CA ASN A 13 6.14 9.64 0.59
C ASN A 13 4.81 9.02 1.03
N PRO A 14 4.71 7.67 1.06
CA PRO A 14 3.45 6.96 1.31
C PRO A 14 2.89 7.22 2.72
N LYS A 15 3.76 7.41 3.72
CA LYS A 15 3.34 7.70 5.10
C LYS A 15 2.62 9.04 5.22
N ILE A 16 3.14 10.07 4.56
CA ILE A 16 2.51 11.40 4.58
C ILE A 16 1.17 11.36 3.83
N LEU A 17 1.09 10.69 2.68
CA LEU A 17 -0.15 10.58 1.92
C LEU A 17 -1.22 9.82 2.70
N GLN A 18 -0.88 8.67 3.28
CA GLN A 18 -1.76 7.89 4.15
C GLN A 18 -2.36 8.76 5.27
N GLN A 19 -1.51 9.46 6.02
CA GLN A 19 -1.96 10.30 7.14
C GLN A 19 -2.90 11.42 6.69
N LYS A 20 -2.60 12.07 5.56
CA LYS A 20 -3.45 13.14 5.02
C LYS A 20 -4.83 12.63 4.64
N LEU A 21 -4.91 11.47 3.98
CA LEU A 21 -6.17 10.87 3.56
C LEU A 21 -7.01 10.40 4.75
N LEU A 22 -6.39 9.74 5.74
CA LEU A 22 -7.08 9.31 6.96
C LEU A 22 -7.63 10.48 7.80
N ASN A 23 -7.07 11.69 7.65
CA ASN A 23 -7.57 12.89 8.32
C ASN A 23 -8.77 13.55 7.62
N ILE A 24 -9.24 13.02 6.48
CA ILE A 24 -10.41 13.53 5.76
C ILE A 24 -11.67 12.89 6.35
N ALA A 25 -12.63 13.71 6.81
CA ALA A 25 -13.90 13.21 7.31
C ALA A 25 -14.62 12.36 6.26
N GLY A 26 -15.06 11.16 6.66
CA GLY A 26 -15.70 10.20 5.76
C GLY A 26 -14.74 9.22 5.08
N VAL A 27 -13.42 9.45 5.12
CA VAL A 27 -12.43 8.42 4.77
C VAL A 27 -12.31 7.46 5.95
N ILE A 28 -12.61 6.20 5.68
CA ILE A 28 -12.62 5.16 6.71
C ILE A 28 -11.28 4.44 6.76
N GLU A 29 -10.65 4.20 5.61
CA GLU A 29 -9.34 3.55 5.49
C GLU A 29 -8.70 3.86 4.13
N VAL A 30 -7.40 3.62 4.00
CA VAL A 30 -6.66 3.73 2.73
C VAL A 30 -5.82 2.49 2.45
N GLY A 31 -5.69 2.13 1.16
CA GLY A 31 -4.92 0.95 0.71
C GLY A 31 -3.39 1.11 0.74
N ILE A 32 -2.84 2.06 1.50
CA ILE A 32 -1.40 2.28 1.61
C ILE A 32 -0.91 1.57 2.86
N PHE A 33 -0.01 0.58 2.73
CA PHE A 33 0.58 -0.13 3.88
C PHE A 33 1.99 0.40 4.14
N THR A 34 2.18 1.12 5.24
CA THR A 34 3.44 1.80 5.58
C THR A 34 4.33 1.01 6.52
N ARG A 35 3.78 0.05 7.27
CA ARG A 35 4.56 -0.92 8.03
C ARG A 35 5.19 -1.93 7.06
N LYS A 36 6.50 -2.14 7.18
CA LYS A 36 7.18 -3.20 6.44
C LYS A 36 6.54 -4.55 6.81
N PRO A 37 6.08 -5.35 5.83
CA PRO A 37 5.61 -6.69 6.11
C PRO A 37 6.78 -7.54 6.64
N ASP A 38 6.49 -8.49 7.53
CA ASP A 38 7.53 -9.32 8.14
C ASP A 38 8.17 -10.27 7.10
N ILE A 39 7.40 -10.72 6.10
CA ILE A 39 7.85 -11.58 5.00
C ILE A 39 7.11 -11.23 3.70
N ILE A 40 7.83 -11.17 2.58
CA ILE A 40 7.27 -11.06 1.23
C ILE A 40 7.72 -12.27 0.40
N TYR A 41 6.77 -13.01 -0.16
CA TYR A 41 7.03 -14.07 -1.14
C TYR A 41 6.85 -13.54 -2.55
N LYS A 42 7.94 -13.40 -3.31
CA LYS A 42 7.91 -12.93 -4.71
C LYS A 42 8.03 -14.10 -5.67
N ALA A 43 6.91 -14.54 -6.25
CA ALA A 43 6.89 -15.59 -7.25
C ALA A 43 7.62 -15.18 -8.55
N LYS A 44 8.26 -16.16 -9.21
CA LYS A 44 8.96 -16.03 -10.48
C LYS A 44 8.28 -16.90 -11.54
N GLU A 45 8.46 -16.55 -12.80
CA GLU A 45 7.87 -17.28 -13.95
C GLU A 45 8.30 -18.75 -14.02
N ASN A 46 9.48 -19.09 -13.50
CA ASN A 46 10.00 -20.46 -13.47
C ASN A 46 9.43 -21.33 -12.33
N GLY A 47 8.36 -20.88 -11.66
CA GLY A 47 7.71 -21.61 -10.57
C GLY A 47 8.45 -21.57 -9.23
N LYS A 48 9.53 -20.80 -9.10
CA LYS A 48 10.22 -20.54 -7.82
C LYS A 48 9.76 -19.21 -7.20
N PHE A 49 10.19 -18.91 -5.98
CA PHE A 49 9.96 -17.62 -5.33
C PHE A 49 11.19 -17.12 -4.57
N ASP A 50 11.29 -15.81 -4.38
CA ASP A 50 12.20 -15.19 -3.41
C ASP A 50 11.45 -14.90 -2.10
N VAL A 51 12.16 -14.97 -0.98
CA VAL A 51 11.69 -14.50 0.33
C VAL A 51 12.42 -13.19 0.64
N LEU A 52 11.68 -12.10 0.82
CA LEU A 52 12.22 -10.81 1.25
C LEU A 52 11.77 -10.55 2.69
N THR A 53 12.73 -10.32 3.59
CA THR A 53 12.51 -10.02 5.01
C THR A 53 13.01 -8.64 5.38
#